data_AF-A0A4R8FNM3-F1
#
_entry.id   AF-A0A4R8FNM3-F1
#
_cell.length_a   1.000
_cell.length_b   1.000
_cell.length_c   1.000
_cell.angle_alpha   90.00
_cell.angle_beta   90.00
_cell.angle_gamma   90.00
#
_symmetry.space_group_name_H-M   'P 1'
#
loop_
_entity.id
_entity.type
_entity.pdbx_description
1 polymer ?
#
loop_
_entity_poly.entity_id
_entity_poly.type
_entity_poly.pdbx_seq_one_letter_code
_entity_poly.pdbx_strand_id
1 'polypeptide(L)'
;MLLHLFSRSGASSPAGVGFHLPRSGEELLATPRRQAMLKLLWDTTSLTRPVFDDYLLAPIERYAELVQLLPASESHHHAYPGGMLDHALEMACYGLRLRQRHLLPPGAKPEDQSSAGELWSVAIIYGALMHDAAKVLVDIEIHLEDGRKWRLWHGTIPGPYRMRYRAGRDYHLHSTINPLLAQQVLGGKVLDWLMSQPRLFALLMYTISGHTERGGIIAELVHQADRASVARALGGDPVQALAAPTESLQRKLADGLRYLVREQFKLNQKGGVGWLTDDALWLVSPRAVNELKVHLYAQGIKSIPADLNRLYGELQAHGLIEEVSEGKAVWQCEIVDGDWQQTFSMIKVSPTLLWGVEDRPPAFRGTLTVQGAGAADDREAEQPGLPRTPPAPEDLPTRSGASEAPPTAEAPSPDQAEPPSAPNPETSPTSDAPQSAPEAALDDEILSLFPQVAEQGQEPGQVSLVGDQSTETKLSEIADRNSLSESAKKDIPQVEAAQHSDNAADLGERFWQWLTTGLANHALVINDTKAPVHTVNGTWFLVSPGIFKRFSKEVLHDETQWKAVQQRFQKLGRHVRTRGQNIHKVTVQGPNKTRTLMGYLIKDPYQVSRTLPPDNWVLRLAATASEGEESHV
;
A
#
# COMPACT_ATOMS: atom_id res chain seq x y z
N MET A 1 -21.28 20.24 -48.42
CA MET A 1 -20.44 21.43 -48.16
C MET A 1 -19.96 21.35 -46.72
N LEU A 2 -18.69 21.67 -46.48
CA LEU A 2 -18.08 21.61 -45.15
C LEU A 2 -18.57 22.77 -44.27
N LEU A 3 -18.55 22.55 -42.96
CA LEU A 3 -18.04 23.54 -42.01
C LEU A 3 -17.48 22.81 -40.78
N HIS A 4 -16.18 22.47 -40.86
CA HIS A 4 -15.41 22.12 -39.66
C HIS A 4 -15.39 23.35 -38.74
N LEU A 5 -16.05 23.27 -37.58
CA LEU A 5 -15.69 24.12 -36.46
C LEU A 5 -14.46 23.51 -35.79
N PHE A 6 -13.31 24.11 -36.08
CA PHE A 6 -12.04 23.78 -35.45
C PHE A 6 -12.19 23.86 -33.93
N SER A 7 -12.02 22.71 -33.25
CA SER A 7 -11.74 22.73 -31.83
C SER A 7 -10.41 23.45 -31.64
N ARG A 8 -10.43 24.67 -31.10
CA ARG A 8 -9.20 25.38 -30.76
C ARG A 8 -8.50 24.56 -29.68
N SER A 9 -7.29 24.10 -29.98
CA SER A 9 -6.34 23.64 -28.96
C SER A 9 -6.22 24.76 -27.92
N GLY A 10 -6.81 24.54 -26.76
CA GLY A 10 -6.71 25.47 -25.64
C GLY A 10 -5.28 25.38 -25.11
N ALA A 11 -4.54 26.49 -25.19
CA ALA A 11 -3.26 26.59 -24.52
C ALA A 11 -3.46 26.20 -23.04
N SER A 12 -2.69 25.24 -22.56
CA SER A 12 -2.81 24.75 -21.19
C SER A 12 -2.50 25.88 -20.21
N SER A 13 -3.55 26.41 -19.57
CA SER A 13 -3.35 27.20 -18.36
C SER A 13 -2.56 26.36 -17.37
N PRO A 14 -1.50 26.89 -16.75
CA PRO A 14 -0.78 26.16 -15.72
C PRO A 14 -1.75 25.81 -14.60
N ALA A 15 -1.82 24.53 -14.24
CA ALA A 15 -2.71 24.06 -13.19
C ALA A 15 -2.42 24.80 -11.87
N GLY A 16 -3.48 25.18 -11.14
CA GLY A 16 -3.35 25.75 -9.82
C GLY A 16 -2.56 24.84 -8.87
N VAL A 17 -1.95 25.45 -7.84
CA VAL A 17 -1.13 24.72 -6.85
C VAL A 17 -1.93 23.56 -6.24
N GLY A 18 -1.45 22.32 -6.45
CA GLY A 18 -2.10 21.10 -5.96
C GLY A 18 -3.07 20.42 -6.93
N PHE A 19 -3.15 20.88 -8.19
CA PHE A 19 -3.89 20.20 -9.27
C PHE A 19 -2.95 19.53 -10.26
N HIS A 20 -3.38 18.38 -10.80
CA HIS A 20 -2.73 17.64 -11.86
C HIS A 20 -3.43 17.92 -13.19
N LEU A 21 -2.66 18.01 -14.28
CA LEU A 21 -3.22 18.02 -15.64
C LEU A 21 -3.57 16.58 -16.06
N PRO A 22 -4.73 16.36 -16.71
CA PRO A 22 -5.05 15.08 -17.35
C PRO A 22 -4.11 14.86 -18.54
N ARG A 23 -3.77 13.60 -18.80
CA ARG A 23 -2.81 13.17 -19.83
C ARG A 23 -3.41 12.06 -20.69
N SER A 24 -2.87 11.88 -21.89
CA SER A 24 -3.22 10.74 -22.76
C SER A 24 -2.62 9.44 -22.22
N GLY A 25 -3.13 8.29 -22.72
CA GLY A 25 -2.58 6.98 -22.39
C GLY A 25 -1.10 6.88 -22.78
N GLU A 26 -0.76 7.37 -23.98
CA GLU A 26 0.62 7.45 -24.50
C GLU A 26 1.54 8.26 -23.57
N GLU A 27 1.14 9.48 -23.18
CA GLU A 27 1.92 10.33 -22.26
C GLU A 27 2.12 9.70 -20.87
N LEU A 28 1.13 8.94 -20.39
CA LEU A 28 1.21 8.23 -19.11
C LEU A 28 2.12 7.00 -19.21
N LEU A 29 2.15 6.32 -20.35
CA LEU A 29 2.98 5.14 -20.59
C LEU A 29 4.41 5.47 -21.03
N ALA A 30 4.69 6.71 -21.45
CA ALA A 30 5.99 7.15 -21.98
C ALA A 30 7.16 7.15 -20.97
N THR A 31 6.94 6.81 -19.68
CA THR A 31 8.05 6.73 -18.72
C THR A 31 8.94 5.52 -19.03
N PRO A 32 10.28 5.59 -18.86
CA PRO A 32 11.17 4.46 -19.17
C PRO A 32 10.78 3.15 -18.47
N ARG A 33 10.31 3.24 -17.22
CA ARG A 33 9.81 2.09 -16.44
C ARG A 33 8.58 1.44 -17.08
N ARG A 34 7.61 2.24 -17.54
CA ARG A 34 6.39 1.75 -18.16
C ARG A 34 6.64 1.20 -19.57
N GLN A 35 7.52 1.85 -20.33
CA GLN A 35 7.99 1.32 -21.62
C GLN A 35 8.71 -0.02 -21.47
N ALA A 36 9.56 -0.20 -20.45
CA ALA A 36 10.20 -1.49 -20.17
C ALA A 36 9.18 -2.59 -19.78
N MET A 37 8.14 -2.27 -19.01
CA MET A 37 7.05 -3.21 -18.72
C MET A 37 6.24 -3.56 -19.97
N LEU A 38 5.92 -2.58 -20.83
CA LEU A 38 5.26 -2.83 -22.12
C LEU A 38 6.11 -3.71 -23.05
N LYS A 39 7.44 -3.47 -23.10
CA LYS A 39 8.39 -4.33 -23.81
C LYS A 39 8.37 -5.74 -23.24
N LEU A 40 8.34 -5.91 -21.92
CA LEU A 40 8.24 -7.24 -21.31
C LEU A 40 6.93 -7.96 -21.67
N LEU A 41 5.78 -7.26 -21.69
CA LEU A 41 4.51 -7.84 -22.16
C LEU A 41 4.57 -8.23 -23.65
N TRP A 42 5.23 -7.44 -24.48
CA TRP A 42 5.49 -7.75 -25.88
C TRP A 42 6.39 -8.99 -26.04
N ASP A 43 7.57 -9.00 -25.40
CA ASP A 43 8.55 -10.09 -25.49
C ASP A 43 8.06 -11.43 -24.89
N THR A 44 7.03 -11.40 -24.04
CA THR A 44 6.44 -12.60 -23.41
C THR A 44 5.09 -13.05 -24.00
N THR A 45 4.62 -12.38 -25.06
CA THR A 45 3.44 -12.80 -25.83
C THR A 45 3.82 -13.11 -27.29
N SER A 46 3.14 -14.05 -27.91
CA SER A 46 3.39 -14.48 -29.30
C SER A 46 2.54 -13.70 -30.31
N LEU A 47 2.14 -12.48 -29.98
CA LEU A 47 1.23 -11.66 -30.79
C LEU A 47 1.99 -10.97 -31.94
N THR A 48 1.35 -10.83 -33.10
CA THR A 48 1.87 -9.94 -34.14
C THR A 48 1.69 -8.49 -33.70
N ARG A 49 2.54 -7.57 -34.19
CA ARG A 49 2.53 -6.17 -33.74
C ARG A 49 1.16 -5.49 -33.86
N PRO A 50 0.42 -5.59 -34.98
CA PRO A 50 -0.92 -5.01 -35.07
C PRO A 50 -1.92 -5.61 -34.07
N VAL A 51 -1.79 -6.89 -33.72
CA VAL A 51 -2.66 -7.55 -32.72
C VAL A 51 -2.28 -7.10 -31.32
N PHE A 52 -0.99 -6.98 -30.99
CA PHE A 52 -0.57 -6.41 -29.71
C PHE A 52 -1.04 -4.96 -29.55
N ASP A 53 -0.95 -4.14 -30.60
CA ASP A 53 -1.38 -2.75 -30.55
C ASP A 53 -2.90 -2.63 -30.34
N ASP A 54 -3.71 -3.35 -31.14
CA ASP A 54 -5.18 -3.33 -31.04
C ASP A 54 -5.72 -3.97 -29.74
N TYR A 55 -5.12 -5.08 -29.28
CA TYR A 55 -5.67 -5.93 -28.22
C TYR A 55 -4.91 -5.85 -26.89
N LEU A 56 -3.70 -5.29 -26.80
CA LEU A 56 -3.03 -5.08 -25.51
C LEU A 56 -2.70 -3.62 -25.24
N LEU A 57 -2.01 -2.94 -26.16
CA LEU A 57 -1.61 -1.55 -25.94
C LEU A 57 -2.83 -0.63 -25.82
N ALA A 58 -3.79 -0.70 -26.75
CA ALA A 58 -4.96 0.17 -26.71
C ALA A 58 -5.87 -0.03 -25.46
N PRO A 59 -6.10 -1.25 -24.94
CA PRO A 59 -6.70 -1.43 -23.61
C PRO A 59 -5.88 -0.85 -22.46
N ILE A 60 -4.55 -1.00 -22.47
CA ILE A 60 -3.66 -0.45 -21.44
C ILE A 60 -3.64 1.08 -21.48
N GLU A 61 -3.68 1.69 -22.66
CA GLU A 61 -3.82 3.15 -22.85
C GLU A 61 -5.15 3.65 -22.29
N ARG A 62 -6.28 2.99 -22.60
CA ARG A 62 -7.60 3.36 -22.04
C ARG A 62 -7.66 3.17 -20.52
N TYR A 63 -6.96 2.17 -19.99
CA TYR A 63 -6.80 2.02 -18.54
C TYR A 63 -5.95 3.15 -17.95
N ALA A 64 -4.83 3.50 -18.57
CA ALA A 64 -4.00 4.63 -18.17
C ALA A 64 -4.80 5.94 -18.18
N GLU A 65 -5.59 6.20 -19.21
CA GLU A 65 -6.47 7.38 -19.28
C GLU A 65 -7.59 7.39 -18.22
N LEU A 66 -8.04 6.21 -17.79
CA LEU A 66 -9.02 6.04 -16.73
C LEU A 66 -8.41 6.31 -15.35
N VAL A 67 -7.22 5.76 -15.06
CA VAL A 67 -6.59 5.83 -13.73
C VAL A 67 -5.59 6.97 -13.58
N GLN A 68 -5.18 7.64 -14.65
CA GLN A 68 -4.35 8.85 -14.68
C GLN A 68 -3.16 8.78 -13.69
N LEU A 69 -3.12 9.70 -12.72
CA LEU A 69 -2.12 9.74 -11.64
C LEU A 69 -2.68 9.24 -10.29
N LEU A 70 -3.71 8.39 -10.30
CA LEU A 70 -4.25 7.82 -9.07
C LEU A 70 -3.22 6.92 -8.36
N PRO A 71 -3.15 6.93 -7.01
CA PRO A 71 -2.43 5.94 -6.23
C PRO A 71 -3.24 4.63 -6.13
N ALA A 72 -2.55 3.48 -5.99
CA ALA A 72 -3.23 2.19 -5.77
C ALA A 72 -3.66 1.99 -4.30
N SER A 73 -2.99 2.70 -3.37
CA SER A 73 -3.16 2.57 -1.92
C SER A 73 -2.92 3.90 -1.20
N GLU A 74 -3.40 4.04 0.04
CA GLU A 74 -3.13 5.23 0.88
C GLU A 74 -1.73 5.25 1.51
N SER A 75 -1.15 4.09 1.79
CA SER A 75 -0.04 3.95 2.76
C SER A 75 1.00 2.88 2.40
N HIS A 76 0.84 2.20 1.27
CA HIS A 76 1.76 1.14 0.82
C HIS A 76 2.68 1.64 -0.30
N HIS A 77 3.49 0.74 -0.85
CA HIS A 77 4.50 1.05 -1.86
C HIS A 77 3.96 1.74 -3.13
N HIS A 78 2.69 1.56 -3.50
CA HIS A 78 2.03 2.27 -4.61
C HIS A 78 1.19 3.50 -4.17
N ALA A 79 1.48 4.08 -3.00
CA ALA A 79 0.85 5.30 -2.48
C ALA A 79 1.49 6.60 -3.05
N TYR A 80 1.71 6.63 -4.37
CA TYR A 80 2.28 7.78 -5.07
C TYR A 80 1.49 8.11 -6.36
N PRO A 81 1.63 9.32 -6.93
CA PRO A 81 0.91 9.71 -8.14
C PRO A 81 1.24 8.78 -9.33
N GLY A 82 0.23 8.08 -9.84
CA GLY A 82 0.35 7.10 -10.92
C GLY A 82 0.67 5.67 -10.47
N GLY A 83 0.77 5.43 -9.16
CA GLY A 83 1.05 4.11 -8.60
C GLY A 83 0.00 3.05 -8.96
N MET A 84 -1.24 3.45 -9.29
CA MET A 84 -2.28 2.54 -9.79
C MET A 84 -1.94 1.95 -11.17
N LEU A 85 -1.39 2.76 -12.08
CA LEU A 85 -0.95 2.29 -13.40
C LEU A 85 0.28 1.40 -13.30
N ASP A 86 1.24 1.78 -12.45
CA ASP A 86 2.45 0.98 -12.23
C ASP A 86 2.12 -0.39 -11.60
N HIS A 87 1.28 -0.43 -10.55
CA HIS A 87 0.81 -1.66 -9.93
C HIS A 87 0.16 -2.63 -10.93
N ALA A 88 -0.75 -2.13 -11.77
CA ALA A 88 -1.44 -2.93 -12.77
C ALA A 88 -0.49 -3.52 -13.83
N LEU A 89 0.50 -2.75 -14.29
CA LEU A 89 1.52 -3.20 -15.24
C LEU A 89 2.49 -4.21 -14.62
N GLU A 90 2.89 -4.00 -13.37
CA GLU A 90 3.73 -4.94 -12.61
C GLU A 90 3.01 -6.28 -12.43
N MET A 91 1.74 -6.26 -12.01
CA MET A 91 0.92 -7.47 -11.91
C MET A 91 0.70 -8.17 -13.25
N ALA A 92 0.51 -7.45 -14.35
CA ALA A 92 0.40 -8.06 -15.68
C ALA A 92 1.69 -8.80 -16.06
N CYS A 93 2.86 -8.19 -15.80
CA CYS A 93 4.16 -8.80 -16.05
C CYS A 93 4.39 -10.06 -15.19
N TYR A 94 4.03 -10.02 -13.89
CA TYR A 94 4.12 -11.20 -13.02
C TYR A 94 3.14 -12.29 -13.45
N GLY A 95 1.90 -11.94 -13.79
CA GLY A 95 0.87 -12.88 -14.25
C GLY A 95 1.30 -13.67 -15.50
N LEU A 96 1.92 -13.01 -16.49
CA LEU A 96 2.49 -13.69 -17.66
C LEU A 96 3.66 -14.63 -17.32
N ARG A 97 4.57 -14.21 -16.44
CA ARG A 97 5.70 -15.06 -16.01
C ARG A 97 5.24 -16.27 -15.21
N LEU A 98 4.20 -16.14 -14.39
CA LEU A 98 3.55 -17.26 -13.73
C LEU A 98 2.86 -18.19 -14.75
N ARG A 99 2.12 -17.62 -15.73
CA ARG A 99 1.46 -18.35 -16.82
C ARG A 99 2.40 -19.27 -17.61
N GLN A 100 3.68 -18.92 -17.77
CA GLN A 100 4.66 -19.76 -18.47
C GLN A 100 4.84 -21.16 -17.85
N ARG A 101 4.40 -21.38 -16.60
CA ARG A 101 4.43 -22.68 -15.92
C ARG A 101 3.18 -23.53 -16.09
N HIS A 102 2.14 -22.98 -16.72
CA HIS A 102 0.83 -23.62 -16.84
C HIS A 102 0.48 -23.89 -18.30
N LEU A 103 0.09 -25.14 -18.58
CA LEU A 103 -0.55 -25.50 -19.84
C LEU A 103 -2.01 -25.04 -19.78
N LEU A 104 -2.31 -23.93 -20.46
CA LEU A 104 -3.64 -23.30 -20.50
C LEU A 104 -4.24 -23.48 -21.91
N PRO A 105 -5.53 -23.89 -22.06
CA PRO A 105 -6.50 -24.19 -21.00
C PRO A 105 -6.16 -25.46 -20.20
N PRO A 106 -6.48 -25.52 -18.89
CA PRO A 106 -6.28 -26.72 -18.09
C PRO A 106 -7.09 -27.92 -18.63
N GLY A 107 -6.42 -29.06 -18.85
CA GLY A 107 -7.04 -30.30 -19.31
C GLY A 107 -7.51 -30.32 -20.77
N ALA A 108 -7.23 -29.28 -21.55
CA ALA A 108 -7.41 -29.29 -23.00
C ALA A 108 -6.28 -30.07 -23.70
N LYS A 109 -6.46 -30.43 -24.98
CA LYS A 109 -5.41 -31.12 -25.75
C LYS A 109 -4.25 -30.17 -26.10
N PRO A 110 -3.04 -30.66 -26.40
CA PRO A 110 -1.90 -29.80 -26.76
C PRO A 110 -2.19 -28.84 -27.93
N GLU A 111 -2.98 -29.26 -28.92
CA GLU A 111 -3.37 -28.45 -30.08
C GLU A 111 -4.34 -27.31 -29.68
N ASP A 112 -5.29 -27.63 -28.78
CA ASP A 112 -6.22 -26.66 -28.20
C ASP A 112 -5.48 -25.67 -27.30
N GLN A 113 -4.49 -26.13 -26.52
CA GLN A 113 -3.63 -25.31 -25.66
C GLN A 113 -2.74 -24.36 -26.48
N SER A 114 -2.13 -24.85 -27.56
CA SER A 114 -1.33 -24.03 -28.48
C SER A 114 -2.19 -22.94 -29.15
N SER A 115 -3.37 -23.30 -29.66
CA SER A 115 -4.26 -22.36 -30.38
C SER A 115 -4.99 -21.36 -29.47
N ALA A 116 -5.35 -21.75 -28.24
CA ALA A 116 -6.00 -20.88 -27.26
C ALA A 116 -5.02 -20.10 -26.36
N GLY A 117 -3.77 -20.53 -26.28
CA GLY A 117 -2.83 -20.13 -25.24
C GLY A 117 -2.64 -18.62 -25.10
N GLU A 118 -2.57 -17.89 -26.21
CA GLU A 118 -2.38 -16.43 -26.20
C GLU A 118 -3.61 -15.65 -25.75
N LEU A 119 -4.82 -16.14 -26.04
CA LEU A 119 -6.05 -15.56 -25.49
C LEU A 119 -6.10 -15.74 -23.95
N TRP A 120 -5.54 -16.83 -23.43
CA TRP A 120 -5.40 -17.04 -21.99
C TRP A 120 -4.30 -16.14 -21.37
N SER A 121 -3.17 -15.89 -22.04
CA SER A 121 -2.19 -14.87 -21.64
C SER A 121 -2.86 -13.52 -21.44
N VAL A 122 -3.61 -13.11 -22.47
CA VAL A 122 -4.23 -11.79 -22.56
C VAL A 122 -5.36 -11.64 -21.53
N ALA A 123 -6.13 -12.70 -21.28
CA ALA A 123 -7.10 -12.71 -20.18
C ALA A 123 -6.45 -12.52 -18.79
N ILE A 124 -5.23 -13.04 -18.55
CA ILE A 124 -4.51 -12.84 -17.28
C ILE A 124 -4.03 -11.38 -17.17
N ILE A 125 -3.52 -10.79 -18.26
CA ILE A 125 -3.17 -9.37 -18.32
C ILE A 125 -4.40 -8.51 -17.99
N TYR A 126 -5.56 -8.79 -18.59
CA TYR A 126 -6.79 -8.06 -18.27
C TYR A 126 -7.26 -8.28 -16.84
N GLY A 127 -7.10 -9.49 -16.30
CA GLY A 127 -7.40 -9.78 -14.89
C GLY A 127 -6.57 -8.88 -13.96
N ALA A 128 -5.26 -8.82 -14.19
CA ALA A 128 -4.34 -7.93 -13.46
C ALA A 128 -4.67 -6.44 -13.66
N LEU A 129 -4.96 -6.01 -14.89
CA LEU A 129 -5.34 -4.63 -15.21
C LEU A 129 -6.64 -4.21 -14.50
N MET A 130 -7.64 -5.10 -14.51
CA MET A 130 -9.00 -4.77 -14.10
C MET A 130 -9.32 -5.03 -12.62
N HIS A 131 -8.53 -5.83 -11.89
CA HIS A 131 -8.88 -6.26 -10.52
C HIS A 131 -9.16 -5.11 -9.53
N ASP A 132 -8.55 -3.94 -9.77
CA ASP A 132 -8.63 -2.75 -8.94
C ASP A 132 -9.25 -1.54 -9.67
N ALA A 133 -9.60 -1.68 -10.95
CA ALA A 133 -9.95 -0.56 -11.83
C ALA A 133 -11.03 0.36 -11.25
N ALA A 134 -12.06 -0.23 -10.63
CA ALA A 134 -13.19 0.50 -10.06
C ALA A 134 -12.87 1.36 -8.82
N LYS A 135 -11.66 1.31 -8.26
CA LYS A 135 -11.22 2.26 -7.22
C LYS A 135 -11.38 3.72 -7.68
N VAL A 136 -11.23 4.00 -8.99
CA VAL A 136 -11.55 5.31 -9.62
C VAL A 136 -13.01 5.76 -9.38
N LEU A 137 -13.95 4.82 -9.30
CA LEU A 137 -15.38 5.07 -9.23
C LEU A 137 -15.92 5.03 -7.80
N VAL A 138 -15.41 4.16 -6.93
CA VAL A 138 -15.96 3.95 -5.57
C VAL A 138 -15.02 4.28 -4.42
N ASP A 139 -13.70 4.15 -4.57
CA ASP A 139 -12.74 4.42 -3.47
C ASP A 139 -12.22 5.86 -3.48
N ILE A 140 -12.08 6.47 -4.66
CA ILE A 140 -11.43 7.78 -4.85
C ILE A 140 -12.45 8.85 -5.28
N GLU A 141 -12.29 10.09 -4.81
CA GLU A 141 -13.01 11.26 -5.30
C GLU A 141 -12.08 12.14 -6.12
N ILE A 142 -12.49 12.42 -7.35
CA ILE A 142 -11.81 13.34 -8.26
C ILE A 142 -12.59 14.66 -8.28
N HIS A 143 -11.91 15.77 -8.02
CA HIS A 143 -12.46 17.12 -8.05
C HIS A 143 -11.71 17.96 -9.06
N LEU A 144 -12.45 18.65 -9.93
CA LEU A 144 -11.91 19.59 -10.90
C LEU A 144 -11.54 20.92 -10.23
N GLU A 145 -10.75 21.74 -10.92
CA GLU A 145 -10.31 23.07 -10.46
C GLU A 145 -11.48 24.04 -10.19
N ASP A 146 -12.58 23.90 -10.93
CA ASP A 146 -13.84 24.63 -10.70
C ASP A 146 -14.67 24.11 -9.51
N GLY A 147 -14.15 23.15 -8.75
CA GLY A 147 -14.78 22.57 -7.57
C GLY A 147 -15.79 21.45 -7.87
N ARG A 148 -16.15 21.19 -9.13
CA ARG A 148 -17.07 20.09 -9.47
C ARG A 148 -16.43 18.73 -9.21
N LYS A 149 -17.22 17.81 -8.64
CA LYS A 149 -16.82 16.40 -8.52
C LYS A 149 -17.00 15.70 -9.86
N TRP A 150 -15.91 15.16 -10.42
CA TRP A 150 -15.96 14.36 -11.64
C TRP A 150 -16.56 12.96 -11.34
N ARG A 151 -17.17 12.36 -12.36
CA ARG A 151 -17.70 11.00 -12.36
C ARG A 151 -17.42 10.36 -13.71
N LEU A 152 -17.14 9.06 -13.69
CA LEU A 152 -16.83 8.23 -14.86
C LEU A 152 -17.77 8.44 -16.07
N TRP A 153 -19.08 8.48 -15.83
CA TRP A 153 -20.11 8.63 -16.86
C TRP A 153 -20.16 10.04 -17.50
N HIS A 154 -19.28 10.97 -17.10
CA HIS A 154 -19.06 12.23 -17.79
C HIS A 154 -17.90 12.17 -18.81
N GLY A 155 -17.32 10.99 -19.05
CA GLY A 155 -16.19 10.78 -19.96
C GLY A 155 -14.85 10.94 -19.24
N THR A 156 -13.78 11.16 -20.01
CA THR A 156 -12.43 11.43 -19.48
C THR A 156 -12.41 12.68 -18.59
N ILE A 157 -11.35 12.85 -17.78
CA ILE A 157 -11.22 14.02 -16.92
C ILE A 157 -10.98 15.26 -17.80
N PRO A 158 -11.88 16.27 -17.80
CA PRO A 158 -11.90 17.32 -18.84
C PRO A 158 -10.95 18.49 -18.58
N GLY A 159 -10.18 18.48 -17.49
CA GLY A 159 -9.34 19.61 -17.07
C GLY A 159 -8.57 19.33 -15.79
N PRO A 160 -7.88 20.33 -15.21
CA PRO A 160 -7.03 20.15 -14.04
C PRO A 160 -7.84 19.57 -12.86
N TYR A 161 -7.27 18.56 -12.20
CA TYR A 161 -7.96 17.76 -11.19
C TYR A 161 -7.09 17.46 -9.97
N ARG A 162 -7.74 17.24 -8.84
CA ARG A 162 -7.14 16.71 -7.62
C ARG A 162 -7.94 15.51 -7.12
N MET A 163 -7.29 14.64 -6.35
CA MET A 163 -7.87 13.39 -5.88
C MET A 163 -7.76 13.26 -4.36
N ARG A 164 -8.69 12.54 -3.75
CA ARG A 164 -8.60 12.06 -2.36
C ARG A 164 -9.33 10.73 -2.22
N TYR A 165 -8.95 9.91 -1.25
CA TYR A 165 -9.75 8.74 -0.88
C TYR A 165 -11.06 9.13 -0.19
N ARG A 166 -12.06 8.26 -0.29
CA ARG A 166 -13.33 8.37 0.45
C ARG A 166 -13.17 7.78 1.84
N ALA A 167 -13.57 8.54 2.85
CA ALA A 167 -13.79 8.06 4.20
C ALA A 167 -15.00 7.11 4.24
N GLY A 168 -14.95 6.06 5.06
CA GLY A 168 -16.04 5.09 5.21
C GLY A 168 -16.41 4.34 3.92
N ARG A 169 -15.45 4.09 3.03
CA ARG A 169 -15.67 3.35 1.78
C ARG A 169 -15.84 1.85 2.03
N ASP A 170 -16.68 1.23 1.21
CA ASP A 170 -16.80 -0.22 1.13
C ASP A 170 -15.65 -0.80 0.30
N TYR A 171 -14.71 -1.46 0.98
CA TYR A 171 -13.53 -2.07 0.38
C TYR A 171 -13.83 -3.31 -0.48
N HIS A 172 -15.05 -3.87 -0.44
CA HIS A 172 -15.48 -4.94 -1.34
C HIS A 172 -16.18 -4.41 -2.59
N LEU A 173 -16.60 -3.15 -2.59
CA LEU A 173 -17.42 -2.61 -3.67
C LEU A 173 -16.63 -2.47 -4.97
N HIS A 174 -15.36 -2.03 -4.94
CA HIS A 174 -14.57 -1.88 -6.18
C HIS A 174 -14.39 -3.23 -6.89
N SER A 175 -14.03 -4.29 -6.17
CA SER A 175 -13.91 -5.63 -6.77
C SER A 175 -15.25 -6.07 -7.40
N THR A 176 -16.37 -5.87 -6.70
CA THR A 176 -17.69 -6.23 -7.19
C THR A 176 -18.10 -5.50 -8.49
N ILE A 177 -17.73 -4.22 -8.65
CA ILE A 177 -18.21 -3.37 -9.75
C ILE A 177 -17.21 -3.16 -10.91
N ASN A 178 -16.03 -3.79 -10.88
CA ASN A 178 -15.08 -3.79 -12.01
C ASN A 178 -15.69 -4.17 -13.38
N PRO A 179 -16.64 -5.12 -13.52
CA PRO A 179 -17.24 -5.43 -14.81
C PRO A 179 -17.92 -4.25 -15.51
N LEU A 180 -18.38 -3.22 -14.75
CA LEU A 180 -18.95 -2.00 -15.31
C LEU A 180 -17.94 -1.24 -16.19
N LEU A 181 -16.65 -1.37 -15.89
CA LEU A 181 -15.54 -0.74 -16.62
C LEU A 181 -15.01 -1.61 -17.77
N ALA A 182 -15.40 -2.88 -17.86
CA ALA A 182 -14.82 -3.82 -18.83
C ALA A 182 -15.00 -3.35 -20.28
N GLN A 183 -16.17 -2.81 -20.66
CA GLN A 183 -16.37 -2.28 -22.01
C GLN A 183 -15.51 -1.03 -22.29
N GLN A 184 -15.35 -0.14 -21.30
CA GLN A 184 -14.59 1.11 -21.46
C GLN A 184 -13.08 0.85 -21.57
N VAL A 185 -12.55 -0.09 -20.78
CA VAL A 185 -11.13 -0.44 -20.81
C VAL A 185 -10.83 -1.43 -21.94
N LEU A 186 -11.49 -2.58 -21.99
CA LEU A 186 -11.16 -3.66 -22.93
C LEU A 186 -11.66 -3.34 -24.35
N GLY A 187 -12.83 -2.74 -24.51
CA GLY A 187 -13.41 -2.40 -25.81
C GLY A 187 -14.03 -3.59 -26.55
N GLY A 188 -14.84 -3.29 -27.57
CA GLY A 188 -15.65 -4.30 -28.29
C GLY A 188 -14.83 -5.45 -28.89
N LYS A 189 -13.81 -5.15 -29.72
CA LYS A 189 -12.93 -6.15 -30.36
C LYS A 189 -12.40 -7.20 -29.37
N VAL A 190 -11.97 -6.75 -28.19
CA VAL A 190 -11.42 -7.61 -27.14
C VAL A 190 -12.50 -8.48 -26.51
N LEU A 191 -13.66 -7.91 -26.22
CA LEU A 191 -14.80 -8.65 -25.67
C LEU A 191 -15.30 -9.71 -26.66
N ASP A 192 -15.36 -9.39 -27.95
CA ASP A 192 -15.69 -10.35 -29.02
C ASP A 192 -14.67 -11.50 -29.07
N TRP A 193 -13.37 -11.19 -28.95
CA TRP A 193 -12.31 -12.20 -28.93
C TRP A 193 -12.35 -13.09 -27.68
N LEU A 194 -12.58 -12.52 -26.49
CA LEU A 194 -12.82 -13.29 -25.26
C LEU A 194 -14.07 -14.18 -25.38
N MET A 195 -15.13 -13.69 -26.02
CA MET A 195 -16.38 -14.44 -26.25
C MET A 195 -16.24 -15.57 -27.27
N SER A 196 -15.14 -15.65 -28.03
CA SER A 196 -14.79 -16.88 -28.78
C SER A 196 -14.57 -18.09 -27.84
N GLN A 197 -14.25 -17.84 -26.56
CA GLN A 197 -14.17 -18.84 -25.51
C GLN A 197 -15.04 -18.41 -24.31
N PRO A 198 -16.38 -18.63 -24.34
CA PRO A 198 -17.30 -18.14 -23.30
C PRO A 198 -16.94 -18.59 -21.87
N ARG A 199 -16.28 -19.76 -21.72
CA ARG A 199 -15.77 -20.23 -20.43
C ARG A 199 -14.64 -19.34 -19.91
N LEU A 200 -13.70 -18.92 -20.75
CA LEU A 200 -12.62 -18.01 -20.36
C LEU A 200 -13.17 -16.62 -20.03
N PHE A 201 -14.11 -16.11 -20.83
CA PHE A 201 -14.83 -14.87 -20.53
C PHE A 201 -15.46 -14.94 -19.13
N ALA A 202 -16.16 -16.03 -18.80
CA ALA A 202 -16.74 -16.21 -17.47
C ALA A 202 -15.68 -16.27 -16.36
N LEU A 203 -14.57 -16.99 -16.54
CA LEU A 203 -13.46 -17.01 -15.58
C LEU A 203 -12.89 -15.61 -15.33
N LEU A 204 -12.63 -14.84 -16.40
CA LEU A 204 -12.16 -13.46 -16.29
C LEU A 204 -13.17 -12.56 -15.55
N MET A 205 -14.46 -12.64 -15.92
CA MET A 205 -15.50 -11.85 -15.27
C MET A 205 -15.62 -12.19 -13.77
N TYR A 206 -15.57 -13.46 -13.37
CA TYR A 206 -15.55 -13.84 -11.96
C TYR A 206 -14.29 -13.33 -11.23
N THR A 207 -13.11 -13.45 -11.85
CA THR A 207 -11.85 -12.92 -11.31
C THR A 207 -11.94 -11.42 -11.02
N ILE A 208 -12.33 -10.61 -12.01
CA ILE A 208 -12.39 -9.15 -11.83
C ILE A 208 -13.52 -8.74 -10.88
N SER A 209 -14.56 -9.56 -10.74
CA SER A 209 -15.68 -9.37 -9.78
C SER A 209 -15.34 -9.81 -8.35
N GLY A 210 -14.09 -10.14 -8.03
CA GLY A 210 -13.66 -10.62 -6.70
C GLY A 210 -14.04 -12.06 -6.35
N HIS A 211 -14.71 -12.80 -7.24
CA HIS A 211 -15.17 -14.17 -7.02
C HIS A 211 -14.05 -15.19 -7.32
N THR A 212 -13.00 -15.16 -6.51
CA THR A 212 -11.76 -15.96 -6.72
C THR A 212 -12.03 -17.46 -6.84
N GLU A 213 -13.02 -17.99 -6.12
CA GLU A 213 -13.43 -19.39 -6.13
C GLU A 213 -14.08 -19.83 -7.46
N ARG A 214 -14.58 -18.86 -8.26
CA ARG A 214 -15.14 -19.09 -9.60
C ARG A 214 -14.23 -18.64 -10.73
N GLY A 215 -13.28 -17.73 -10.48
CA GLY A 215 -12.29 -17.27 -11.46
C GLY A 215 -11.20 -18.31 -11.77
N GLY A 216 -11.08 -19.36 -10.96
CA GLY A 216 -10.19 -20.50 -11.20
C GLY A 216 -8.73 -20.08 -11.37
N ILE A 217 -8.04 -20.70 -12.34
CA ILE A 217 -6.60 -20.43 -12.59
C ILE A 217 -6.31 -18.97 -12.97
N ILE A 218 -7.28 -18.22 -13.55
CA ILE A 218 -7.10 -16.79 -13.83
C ILE A 218 -7.04 -16.01 -12.51
N ALA A 219 -7.96 -16.27 -11.58
CA ALA A 219 -7.95 -15.64 -10.25
C ALA A 219 -6.73 -16.05 -9.42
N GLU A 220 -6.32 -17.31 -9.50
CA GLU A 220 -5.13 -17.81 -8.82
C GLU A 220 -3.86 -17.07 -9.30
N LEU A 221 -3.65 -16.97 -10.62
CA LEU A 221 -2.47 -16.30 -11.18
C LEU A 221 -2.47 -14.80 -10.91
N VAL A 222 -3.64 -14.13 -10.93
CA VAL A 222 -3.77 -12.72 -10.56
C VAL A 222 -3.48 -12.49 -9.07
N HIS A 223 -3.96 -13.37 -8.18
CA HIS A 223 -3.69 -13.26 -6.74
C HIS A 223 -2.21 -13.56 -6.39
N GLN A 224 -1.58 -14.51 -7.11
CA GLN A 224 -0.14 -14.75 -7.00
C GLN A 224 0.68 -13.55 -7.51
N ALA A 225 0.26 -12.91 -8.60
CA ALA A 225 0.92 -11.71 -9.14
C ALA A 225 0.86 -10.51 -8.19
N ASP A 226 -0.29 -10.26 -7.56
CA ASP A 226 -0.44 -9.25 -6.50
C ASP A 226 0.56 -9.49 -5.35
N ARG A 227 0.55 -10.71 -4.78
CA ARG A 227 1.47 -11.12 -3.71
C ARG A 227 2.95 -10.92 -4.08
N ALA A 228 3.34 -11.23 -5.31
CA ALA A 228 4.70 -11.05 -5.80
C ALA A 228 5.10 -9.55 -5.86
N SER A 229 4.17 -8.70 -6.30
CA SER A 229 4.35 -7.23 -6.33
C SER A 229 4.56 -6.67 -4.91
N VAL A 230 3.67 -7.02 -3.98
CA VAL A 230 3.75 -6.56 -2.58
C VAL A 230 5.04 -7.03 -1.90
N ALA A 231 5.44 -8.29 -2.10
CA ALA A 231 6.62 -8.86 -1.45
C ALA A 231 7.92 -8.17 -1.88
N ARG A 232 8.11 -7.95 -3.20
CA ARG A 232 9.27 -7.24 -3.74
C ARG A 232 9.41 -5.85 -3.15
N ALA A 233 8.30 -5.11 -3.07
CA ALA A 233 8.31 -3.73 -2.58
C ALA A 233 8.53 -3.61 -1.07
N LEU A 234 8.33 -4.68 -0.30
CA LEU A 234 8.71 -4.79 1.11
C LEU A 234 10.17 -5.26 1.32
N GLY A 235 10.94 -5.43 0.24
CA GLY A 235 12.30 -5.99 0.29
C GLY A 235 12.35 -7.50 0.57
N GLY A 236 11.22 -8.20 0.40
CA GLY A 236 11.12 -9.64 0.52
C GLY A 236 11.37 -10.35 -0.81
N ASP A 237 11.77 -11.62 -0.73
CA ASP A 237 11.96 -12.49 -1.89
C ASP A 237 10.60 -12.93 -2.49
N PRO A 238 10.28 -12.56 -3.76
CA PRO A 238 9.03 -12.96 -4.40
C PRO A 238 8.88 -14.47 -4.58
N VAL A 239 9.98 -15.23 -4.65
CA VAL A 239 9.94 -16.70 -4.72
C VAL A 239 9.42 -17.29 -3.41
N GLN A 240 9.89 -16.77 -2.27
CA GLN A 240 9.38 -17.15 -0.96
C GLN A 240 7.93 -16.70 -0.77
N ALA A 241 7.57 -15.52 -1.29
CA ALA A 241 6.19 -15.04 -1.26
C ALA A 241 5.22 -15.91 -2.07
N LEU A 242 5.69 -16.56 -3.14
CA LEU A 242 4.91 -17.49 -3.96
C LEU A 242 4.93 -18.92 -3.41
N ALA A 243 6.00 -19.33 -2.71
CA ALA A 243 6.08 -20.62 -2.01
C ALA A 243 5.30 -20.66 -0.67
N ALA A 244 4.96 -19.50 -0.09
CA ALA A 244 4.19 -19.43 1.15
C ALA A 244 2.73 -19.88 0.94
N PRO A 245 2.12 -20.66 1.87
CA PRO A 245 0.79 -21.27 1.68
C PRO A 245 -0.31 -20.33 1.15
N THR A 246 -1.14 -20.86 0.27
CA THR A 246 -2.08 -20.15 -0.65
C THR A 246 -3.28 -19.45 0.01
N GLU A 247 -3.42 -19.49 1.33
CA GLU A 247 -4.46 -18.73 2.03
C GLU A 247 -3.99 -17.29 2.30
N SER A 248 -4.75 -16.31 1.79
CA SER A 248 -4.53 -14.89 2.08
C SER A 248 -4.67 -14.59 3.58
N LEU A 249 -4.02 -13.53 4.05
CA LEU A 249 -4.12 -13.09 5.45
C LEU A 249 -5.58 -12.80 5.83
N GLN A 250 -6.33 -12.15 4.94
CA GLN A 250 -7.77 -11.96 5.03
C GLN A 250 -8.53 -13.28 5.28
N ARG A 251 -8.25 -14.32 4.48
CA ARG A 251 -8.92 -15.62 4.63
C ARG A 251 -8.60 -16.26 5.97
N LYS A 252 -7.33 -16.26 6.38
CA LYS A 252 -6.89 -16.77 7.70
C LYS A 252 -7.57 -16.04 8.85
N LEU A 253 -7.62 -14.70 8.82
CA LEU A 253 -8.30 -13.90 9.83
C LEU A 253 -9.82 -14.17 9.84
N ALA A 254 -10.47 -14.28 8.68
CA ALA A 254 -11.89 -14.56 8.56
C ALA A 254 -12.25 -15.98 9.03
N ASP A 255 -11.49 -16.99 8.61
CA ASP A 255 -11.73 -18.40 8.93
C ASP A 255 -11.43 -18.67 10.42
N GLY A 256 -10.37 -18.07 10.97
CA GLY A 256 -10.08 -18.10 12.40
C GLY A 256 -11.14 -17.39 13.26
N LEU A 257 -11.64 -16.23 12.81
CA LEU A 257 -12.73 -15.53 13.50
C LEU A 257 -14.03 -16.34 13.44
N ARG A 258 -14.34 -16.95 12.29
CA ARG A 258 -15.51 -17.83 12.13
C ARG A 258 -15.43 -19.07 13.02
N TYR A 259 -14.26 -19.70 13.10
CA TYR A 259 -14.02 -20.83 14.01
C TYR A 259 -14.25 -20.43 15.47
N LEU A 260 -13.62 -19.34 15.93
CA LEU A 260 -13.77 -18.90 17.32
C LEU A 260 -15.22 -18.54 17.65
N VAL A 261 -15.91 -17.82 16.77
CA VAL A 261 -17.30 -17.41 16.98
C VAL A 261 -18.27 -18.60 17.03
N ARG A 262 -18.02 -19.66 16.24
CA ARG A 262 -18.90 -20.85 16.20
C ARG A 262 -18.59 -21.86 17.30
N GLU A 263 -17.31 -22.14 17.56
CA GLU A 263 -16.88 -23.30 18.36
C GLU A 263 -16.39 -22.94 19.77
N GLN A 264 -16.00 -21.67 20.03
CA GLN A 264 -15.34 -21.27 21.28
C GLN A 264 -16.08 -20.16 22.04
N PHE A 265 -16.60 -19.16 21.33
CA PHE A 265 -17.22 -17.99 21.94
C PHE A 265 -18.65 -18.29 22.38
N LYS A 266 -18.93 -18.05 23.67
CA LYS A 266 -20.30 -18.04 24.18
C LYS A 266 -20.95 -16.69 23.85
N LEU A 267 -22.05 -16.73 23.11
CA LEU A 267 -22.78 -15.55 22.64
C LEU A 267 -24.06 -15.32 23.46
N ASN A 268 -24.53 -14.06 23.50
CA ASN A 268 -25.85 -13.66 24.02
C ASN A 268 -26.11 -14.02 25.50
N GLN A 269 -25.04 -14.09 26.30
CA GLN A 269 -25.12 -14.42 27.73
C GLN A 269 -24.14 -13.58 28.56
N LYS A 270 -24.47 -13.37 29.84
CA LYS A 270 -23.60 -12.66 30.80
C LYS A 270 -22.24 -13.39 30.90
N GLY A 271 -21.15 -12.63 30.80
CA GLY A 271 -19.77 -13.16 30.71
C GLY A 271 -19.38 -13.79 29.36
N GLY A 272 -20.24 -13.71 28.34
CA GLY A 272 -19.95 -14.11 26.97
C GLY A 272 -18.89 -13.23 26.28
N VAL A 273 -18.45 -13.65 25.10
CA VAL A 273 -17.47 -12.92 24.27
C VAL A 273 -18.15 -12.05 23.22
N GLY A 274 -19.44 -12.26 22.96
CA GLY A 274 -20.18 -11.46 21.99
C GLY A 274 -21.70 -11.47 22.14
N TRP A 275 -22.32 -10.49 21.50
CA TRP A 275 -23.76 -10.28 21.44
C TRP A 275 -24.19 -10.06 19.99
N LEU A 276 -25.06 -10.93 19.49
CA LEU A 276 -25.62 -10.89 18.15
C LEU A 276 -26.95 -10.14 18.19
N THR A 277 -26.99 -8.94 17.61
CA THR A 277 -28.23 -8.24 17.30
C THR A 277 -28.75 -8.69 15.92
N ASP A 278 -29.90 -8.17 15.49
CA ASP A 278 -30.40 -8.43 14.13
C ASP A 278 -29.47 -7.85 13.05
N ASP A 279 -28.86 -6.69 13.32
CA ASP A 279 -27.99 -5.99 12.37
C ASP A 279 -26.52 -6.44 12.40
N ALA A 280 -25.97 -6.80 13.57
CA ALA A 280 -24.54 -7.01 13.73
C ALA A 280 -24.15 -8.01 14.84
N LEU A 281 -22.98 -8.63 14.70
CA LEU A 281 -22.31 -9.31 15.80
C LEU A 281 -21.34 -8.34 16.48
N TRP A 282 -21.54 -8.13 17.77
CA TRP A 282 -20.66 -7.32 18.61
C TRP A 282 -19.75 -8.25 19.42
N LEU A 283 -18.43 -8.11 19.30
CA LEU A 283 -17.46 -8.91 20.05
C LEU A 283 -16.64 -8.04 21.02
N VAL A 284 -16.41 -8.54 22.24
CA VAL A 284 -15.69 -7.79 23.28
C VAL A 284 -14.23 -7.61 22.91
N SER A 285 -13.78 -6.35 22.97
CA SER A 285 -12.41 -5.90 22.69
C SER A 285 -11.71 -5.51 24.00
N PRO A 286 -10.41 -5.83 24.21
CA PRO A 286 -9.49 -6.49 23.28
C PRO A 286 -9.58 -8.02 23.26
N ARG A 287 -10.40 -8.62 24.14
CA ARG A 287 -10.47 -10.07 24.38
C ARG A 287 -10.60 -10.91 23.10
N ALA A 288 -11.62 -10.68 22.28
CA ALA A 288 -11.88 -11.47 21.08
C ALA A 288 -10.73 -11.42 20.04
N VAL A 289 -10.07 -10.27 19.93
CA VAL A 289 -8.95 -10.06 19.00
C VAL A 289 -7.66 -10.71 19.52
N ASN A 290 -7.44 -10.70 20.84
CA ASN A 290 -6.37 -11.47 21.46
C ASN A 290 -6.60 -12.99 21.33
N GLU A 291 -7.82 -13.49 21.52
CA GLU A 291 -8.15 -14.90 21.29
C GLU A 291 -7.96 -15.30 19.80
N LEU A 292 -8.34 -14.43 18.85
CA LEU A 292 -8.04 -14.61 17.41
C LEU A 292 -6.54 -14.68 17.12
N LYS A 293 -5.76 -13.75 17.66
CA LYS A 293 -4.30 -13.71 17.53
C LYS A 293 -3.65 -14.99 18.08
N VAL A 294 -4.08 -15.46 19.25
CA VAL A 294 -3.58 -16.71 19.87
C VAL A 294 -3.93 -17.93 19.00
N HIS A 295 -5.18 -18.03 18.52
CA HIS A 295 -5.63 -19.12 17.65
C HIS A 295 -4.78 -19.23 16.37
N LEU A 296 -4.52 -18.11 15.70
CA LEU A 296 -3.76 -18.09 14.45
C LEU A 296 -2.26 -18.36 14.68
N TYR A 297 -1.68 -17.91 15.79
CA TYR A 297 -0.31 -18.32 16.16
C TYR A 297 -0.21 -19.82 16.46
N ALA A 298 -1.23 -20.42 17.08
CA ALA A 298 -1.27 -21.87 17.33
C ALA A 298 -1.35 -22.69 16.02
N GLN A 299 -1.93 -22.12 14.96
CA GLN A 299 -1.91 -22.67 13.60
C GLN A 299 -0.60 -22.39 12.83
N GLY A 300 0.40 -21.77 13.48
CA GLY A 300 1.70 -21.48 12.87
C GLY A 300 1.72 -20.24 11.96
N ILE A 301 0.65 -19.43 11.95
CA ILE A 301 0.54 -18.24 11.09
C ILE A 301 1.34 -17.09 11.71
N LYS A 302 2.59 -16.91 11.24
CA LYS A 302 3.53 -15.89 11.77
C LYS A 302 3.42 -14.52 11.09
N SER A 303 2.63 -14.38 10.02
CA SER A 303 2.49 -13.15 9.24
C SER A 303 1.60 -12.07 9.89
N ILE A 304 1.04 -12.35 11.07
CA ILE A 304 0.10 -11.48 11.78
C ILE A 304 0.88 -10.47 12.64
N PRO A 305 0.48 -9.19 12.68
CA PRO A 305 1.10 -8.19 13.55
C PRO A 305 1.15 -8.61 15.03
N ALA A 306 2.32 -8.42 15.64
CA ALA A 306 2.48 -8.58 17.09
C ALA A 306 1.79 -7.43 17.87
N ASP A 307 1.66 -6.25 17.27
CA ASP A 307 0.96 -5.09 17.83
C ASP A 307 -0.55 -5.19 17.60
N LEU A 308 -1.34 -4.92 18.65
CA LEU A 308 -2.79 -5.08 18.61
C LEU A 308 -3.48 -4.00 17.75
N ASN A 309 -2.99 -2.75 17.78
CA ASN A 309 -3.54 -1.66 16.97
C ASN A 309 -3.33 -1.92 15.47
N ARG A 310 -2.16 -2.44 15.10
CA ARG A 310 -1.92 -2.90 13.73
C ARG A 310 -2.83 -4.06 13.36
N LEU A 311 -3.08 -5.02 14.25
CA LEU A 311 -4.05 -6.11 13.99
C LEU A 311 -5.49 -5.60 13.79
N TYR A 312 -5.95 -4.58 14.54
CA TYR A 312 -7.22 -3.90 14.22
C TYR A 312 -7.19 -3.29 12.81
N GLY A 313 -6.09 -2.65 12.42
CA GLY A 313 -5.89 -2.10 11.08
C GLY A 313 -5.98 -3.17 9.97
N GLU A 314 -5.34 -4.33 10.15
CA GLU A 314 -5.46 -5.44 9.17
C GLU A 314 -6.91 -5.99 9.11
N LEU A 315 -7.60 -6.12 10.24
CA LEU A 315 -9.00 -6.55 10.29
C LEU A 315 -9.93 -5.55 9.58
N GLN A 316 -9.68 -4.24 9.71
CA GLN A 316 -10.43 -3.19 9.00
C GLN A 316 -10.12 -3.17 7.50
N ALA A 317 -8.84 -3.19 7.12
CA ALA A 317 -8.41 -3.19 5.72
C ALA A 317 -8.93 -4.40 4.92
N HIS A 318 -9.20 -5.51 5.61
CA HIS A 318 -9.78 -6.72 5.04
C HIS A 318 -11.32 -6.83 5.19
N GLY A 319 -12.00 -5.78 5.68
CA GLY A 319 -13.47 -5.72 5.78
C GLY A 319 -14.07 -6.62 6.88
N LEU A 320 -13.26 -7.10 7.83
CA LEU A 320 -13.68 -8.06 8.85
C LEU A 320 -14.32 -7.39 10.08
N ILE A 321 -14.04 -6.11 10.31
CA ILE A 321 -14.65 -5.29 11.37
C ILE A 321 -14.99 -3.87 10.85
N GLU A 322 -16.10 -3.31 11.32
CA GLU A 322 -16.55 -1.96 10.94
C GLU A 322 -15.87 -0.85 11.76
N GLU A 323 -15.55 0.26 11.09
CA GLU A 323 -14.96 1.46 11.67
C GLU A 323 -16.01 2.37 12.35
N VAL A 324 -15.64 3.00 13.47
CA VAL A 324 -16.49 3.97 14.20
C VAL A 324 -16.35 5.38 13.66
N SER A 325 -15.10 5.77 13.38
CA SER A 325 -14.64 7.10 13.00
C SER A 325 -13.15 6.99 12.66
N GLU A 326 -12.62 7.86 11.78
CA GLU A 326 -11.22 7.82 11.27
C GLU A 326 -10.19 7.23 12.26
N GLY A 327 -9.71 6.03 11.93
CA GLY A 327 -8.66 5.31 12.67
C GLY A 327 -9.11 4.58 13.95
N LYS A 328 -10.42 4.43 14.20
CA LYS A 328 -10.95 3.74 15.39
C LYS A 328 -11.90 2.59 15.03
N ALA A 329 -11.54 1.38 15.46
CA ALA A 329 -12.31 0.15 15.26
C ALA A 329 -13.20 -0.26 16.46
N VAL A 330 -13.04 0.40 17.62
CA VAL A 330 -13.67 -0.01 18.89
C VAL A 330 -14.80 0.94 19.25
N TRP A 331 -15.98 0.37 19.48
CA TRP A 331 -17.21 1.01 19.92
C TRP A 331 -17.35 0.91 21.44
N GLN A 332 -18.00 1.87 22.10
CA GLN A 332 -18.56 1.70 23.45
C GLN A 332 -20.03 1.30 23.33
N CYS A 333 -20.39 0.16 23.91
CA CYS A 333 -21.73 -0.40 23.82
C CYS A 333 -22.33 -0.64 25.21
N GLU A 334 -23.44 0.04 25.47
CA GLU A 334 -24.48 -0.29 26.43
C GLU A 334 -25.09 -1.68 26.18
N ILE A 335 -25.04 -2.63 27.13
CA ILE A 335 -25.84 -3.87 27.06
C ILE A 335 -26.76 -3.93 28.28
N VAL A 336 -28.06 -4.12 28.03
CA VAL A 336 -29.12 -4.24 29.04
C VAL A 336 -29.83 -5.59 28.90
N ASP A 337 -29.87 -6.39 29.97
CA ASP A 337 -30.53 -7.70 30.06
C ASP A 337 -31.36 -7.80 31.36
N GLY A 338 -32.60 -7.31 31.28
CA GLY A 338 -33.45 -7.08 32.46
C GLY A 338 -32.86 -6.00 33.36
N ASP A 339 -32.74 -6.28 34.66
CA ASP A 339 -32.15 -5.37 35.64
C ASP A 339 -30.60 -5.29 35.58
N TRP A 340 -29.97 -6.03 34.67
CA TRP A 340 -28.51 -6.00 34.49
C TRP A 340 -28.13 -5.09 33.33
N GLN A 341 -27.23 -4.14 33.60
CA GLN A 341 -26.70 -3.18 32.63
C GLN A 341 -25.18 -3.13 32.76
N GLN A 342 -24.45 -3.25 31.66
CA GLN A 342 -22.99 -3.13 31.64
C GLN A 342 -22.48 -2.61 30.29
N THR A 343 -21.51 -1.69 30.34
CA THR A 343 -20.83 -1.12 29.17
C THR A 343 -19.59 -1.92 28.80
N PHE A 344 -19.37 -2.13 27.50
CA PHE A 344 -18.20 -2.83 26.97
C PHE A 344 -17.54 -2.07 25.80
N SER A 345 -16.21 -2.16 25.72
CA SER A 345 -15.46 -1.94 24.47
C SER A 345 -15.72 -3.10 23.51
N MET A 346 -16.23 -2.84 22.30
CA MET A 346 -16.59 -3.89 21.35
C MET A 346 -16.13 -3.57 19.92
N ILE A 347 -15.83 -4.59 19.12
CA ILE A 347 -15.75 -4.50 17.67
C ILE A 347 -17.08 -4.94 17.06
N LYS A 348 -17.46 -4.32 15.94
CA LYS A 348 -18.67 -4.66 15.17
C LYS A 348 -18.27 -5.51 13.96
N VAL A 349 -18.87 -6.67 13.81
CA VAL A 349 -18.61 -7.66 12.75
C VAL A 349 -19.89 -7.96 12.00
N SER A 350 -19.84 -8.01 10.67
CA SER A 350 -21.01 -8.40 9.87
C SER A 350 -21.38 -9.87 10.14
N PRO A 351 -22.66 -10.20 10.44
CA PRO A 351 -23.10 -11.57 10.63
C PRO A 351 -22.88 -12.43 9.38
N THR A 352 -23.02 -11.85 8.18
CA THR A 352 -22.90 -12.56 6.88
C THR A 352 -21.49 -13.09 6.60
N LEU A 353 -20.47 -12.54 7.25
CA LEU A 353 -19.09 -13.01 7.19
C LEU A 353 -18.89 -14.34 7.92
N LEU A 354 -19.72 -14.60 8.94
CA LEU A 354 -19.54 -15.65 9.94
C LEU A 354 -20.58 -16.77 9.81
N TRP A 355 -21.83 -16.41 9.52
CA TRP A 355 -22.92 -17.31 9.18
C TRP A 355 -23.53 -16.82 7.87
N GLY A 356 -23.82 -17.74 6.95
CA GLY A 356 -24.40 -17.39 5.66
C GLY A 356 -25.90 -17.10 5.81
N VAL A 357 -26.72 -17.73 4.98
CA VAL A 357 -28.19 -17.69 5.14
C VAL A 357 -28.67 -18.72 6.18
N GLU A 358 -27.83 -19.71 6.52
CA GLU A 358 -28.14 -20.83 7.41
C GLU A 358 -27.23 -20.85 8.65
N ASP A 359 -27.66 -21.56 9.70
CA ASP A 359 -26.98 -21.74 11.01
C ASP A 359 -26.71 -20.48 11.86
N ARG A 360 -27.40 -19.36 11.60
CA ARG A 360 -27.31 -18.16 12.45
C ARG A 360 -27.96 -18.39 13.83
N PRO A 361 -27.26 -18.14 14.96
CA PRO A 361 -27.86 -18.21 16.30
C PRO A 361 -29.01 -17.20 16.49
N PRO A 362 -29.95 -17.45 17.42
CA PRO A 362 -31.01 -16.48 17.72
C PRO A 362 -30.43 -15.18 18.26
N ALA A 363 -30.98 -14.04 17.84
CA ALA A 363 -30.56 -12.73 18.31
C ALA A 363 -30.75 -12.56 19.84
N PHE A 364 -29.92 -11.70 20.42
CA PHE A 364 -29.99 -11.30 21.81
C PHE A 364 -31.33 -10.60 22.09
N ARG A 365 -32.00 -10.99 23.19
CA ARG A 365 -33.34 -10.50 23.54
C ARG A 365 -33.36 -9.22 24.37
N GLY A 366 -32.21 -8.82 24.90
CA GLY A 366 -32.04 -7.53 25.58
C GLY A 366 -31.72 -6.41 24.61
N THR A 367 -31.39 -5.23 25.14
CA THR A 367 -31.08 -4.05 24.33
C THR A 367 -29.57 -3.85 24.26
N LEU A 368 -29.05 -3.52 23.07
CA LEU A 368 -27.67 -3.06 22.87
C LEU A 368 -27.69 -1.64 22.28
N THR A 369 -27.09 -0.69 22.99
CA THR A 369 -27.04 0.75 22.64
C THR A 369 -25.61 1.19 22.37
N VAL A 370 -25.38 1.86 21.25
CA VAL A 370 -24.05 2.37 20.89
C VAL A 370 -23.87 3.78 21.44
N GLN A 371 -22.85 3.97 22.29
CA GLN A 371 -22.55 5.24 22.95
C GLN A 371 -21.44 6.08 22.25
N GLY A 372 -20.71 5.48 21.29
CA GLY A 372 -19.71 6.17 20.48
C GLY A 372 -18.39 5.40 20.33
N ALA A 373 -17.31 6.11 20.03
CA ALA A 373 -15.97 5.52 19.86
C ALA A 373 -15.26 5.27 21.20
N GLY A 374 -14.82 4.03 21.41
CA GLY A 374 -14.04 3.59 22.57
C GLY A 374 -12.54 3.68 22.39
N ALA A 375 -11.82 3.33 23.46
CA ALA A 375 -10.38 3.11 23.45
C ALA A 375 -10.08 1.60 23.50
N ALA A 376 -9.09 1.16 22.72
CA ALA A 376 -8.44 -0.14 22.90
C ALA A 376 -7.37 -0.03 24.00
N ASP A 377 -7.81 0.22 25.24
CA ASP A 377 -6.91 0.37 26.39
C ASP A 377 -6.71 -1.01 27.06
N ASP A 378 -5.46 -1.46 27.20
CA ASP A 378 -5.07 -2.72 27.87
C ASP A 378 -5.19 -2.59 29.41
N ARG A 379 -6.37 -2.18 29.91
CA ARG A 379 -6.66 -2.19 31.34
C ARG A 379 -7.18 -3.56 31.75
N GLU A 380 -6.53 -4.13 32.76
CA GLU A 380 -6.79 -5.46 33.27
C GLU A 380 -8.26 -5.66 33.64
N ALA A 381 -8.75 -6.87 33.44
CA ALA A 381 -10.14 -7.22 33.70
C ALA A 381 -10.46 -7.14 35.22
N GLU A 382 -11.15 -6.08 35.64
CA GLU A 382 -11.75 -6.04 36.97
C GLU A 382 -12.83 -7.13 37.08
N GLN A 383 -12.69 -7.98 38.09
CA GLN A 383 -13.67 -9.02 38.43
C GLN A 383 -14.91 -8.40 39.09
N PRO A 384 -16.10 -9.04 38.97
CA PRO A 384 -17.36 -8.45 39.39
C PRO A 384 -17.49 -8.39 40.92
N GLY A 385 -17.78 -7.19 41.46
CA GLY A 385 -17.82 -6.95 42.91
C GLY A 385 -18.85 -5.90 43.37
N LEU A 386 -20.08 -6.37 43.59
CA LEU A 386 -21.16 -5.77 44.43
C LEU A 386 -21.86 -4.47 43.93
N PRO A 387 -23.18 -4.34 44.19
CA PRO A 387 -24.00 -3.24 43.67
C PRO A 387 -23.80 -1.94 44.47
N ARG A 388 -23.70 -0.80 43.76
CA ARG A 388 -23.87 0.52 44.36
C ARG A 388 -25.31 1.00 44.21
N THR A 389 -25.88 1.47 45.31
CA THR A 389 -27.25 1.98 45.43
C THR A 389 -27.47 3.30 44.67
N PRO A 390 -28.72 3.61 44.28
CA PRO A 390 -29.04 4.80 43.49
C PRO A 390 -28.98 6.10 44.30
N PRO A 391 -28.78 7.26 43.65
CA PRO A 391 -28.82 8.57 44.30
C PRO A 391 -30.27 9.06 44.52
N ALA A 392 -30.45 9.88 45.56
CA ALA A 392 -31.67 10.64 45.85
C ALA A 392 -31.30 12.14 46.06
N PRO A 393 -32.27 13.08 45.92
CA PRO A 393 -31.99 14.38 45.28
C PRO A 393 -31.93 15.60 46.24
N GLU A 394 -32.05 16.80 45.65
CA GLU A 394 -32.13 18.15 46.27
C GLU A 394 -30.75 18.74 46.68
N ASP A 395 -30.45 20.05 46.57
CA ASP A 395 -31.32 21.20 46.32
C ASP A 395 -30.60 22.41 45.66
N LEU A 396 -31.37 23.39 45.14
CA LEU A 396 -30.96 24.78 44.83
C LEU A 396 -31.26 25.67 46.08
N PRO A 397 -30.97 27.01 46.16
CA PRO A 397 -30.48 27.97 45.15
C PRO A 397 -29.37 28.94 45.65
N THR A 398 -28.96 29.94 44.83
CA THR A 398 -29.18 31.41 45.09
C THR A 398 -28.14 32.35 44.42
N ARG A 399 -28.55 32.94 43.28
CA ARG A 399 -28.57 34.38 42.90
C ARG A 399 -27.36 35.35 43.10
N SER A 400 -27.24 36.25 42.10
CA SER A 400 -26.56 37.58 42.06
C SER A 400 -25.11 37.57 41.53
N GLY A 401 -24.64 38.54 40.72
CA GLY A 401 -25.25 39.80 40.23
C GLY A 401 -24.73 40.23 38.85
N ALA A 402 -25.08 41.44 38.38
CA ALA A 402 -25.00 41.88 36.97
C ALA A 402 -23.91 42.94 36.67
N SER A 403 -23.86 43.39 35.40
CA SER A 403 -23.00 44.46 34.82
C SER A 403 -21.50 44.13 34.69
N GLU A 404 -20.73 44.67 33.73
CA GLU A 404 -21.00 45.75 32.76
C GLU A 404 -20.09 45.65 31.50
N ALA A 405 -20.40 46.45 30.47
CA ALA A 405 -19.56 46.75 29.30
C ALA A 405 -19.88 48.19 28.82
N PRO A 406 -19.21 48.81 27.81
CA PRO A 406 -18.04 48.38 27.03
C PRO A 406 -16.84 49.34 27.32
N PRO A 407 -16.32 50.31 26.49
CA PRO A 407 -16.48 50.67 25.07
C PRO A 407 -15.19 50.53 24.20
N THR A 408 -15.24 51.17 23.04
CA THR A 408 -14.38 51.25 21.83
C THR A 408 -13.26 52.31 21.81
N ALA A 409 -12.24 52.11 20.95
CA ALA A 409 -11.57 53.05 20.01
C ALA A 409 -10.20 52.45 19.58
N GLU A 410 -9.55 52.70 18.43
CA GLU A 410 -9.84 53.42 17.18
C GLU A 410 -8.86 52.88 16.09
N ALA A 411 -9.11 53.16 14.81
CA ALA A 411 -8.13 52.95 13.73
C ALA A 411 -7.69 54.29 13.15
N PRO A 412 -6.48 54.38 12.55
CA PRO A 412 -6.47 54.91 11.18
C PRO A 412 -5.43 54.28 10.22
N SER A 413 -5.79 54.25 8.94
CA SER A 413 -4.90 54.39 7.77
C SER A 413 -4.99 55.86 7.27
N PRO A 414 -4.33 56.33 6.17
CA PRO A 414 -3.46 55.67 5.18
C PRO A 414 -2.16 56.48 4.86
N ASP A 415 -1.37 56.14 3.83
CA ASP A 415 -1.24 56.97 2.60
C ASP A 415 -0.43 56.29 1.46
N GLN A 416 -0.32 56.97 0.31
CA GLN A 416 0.08 56.54 -1.04
C GLN A 416 1.60 56.46 -1.33
N ALA A 417 2.01 55.69 -2.36
CA ALA A 417 2.66 56.22 -3.60
C ALA A 417 3.19 55.12 -4.58
N GLU A 418 3.25 55.51 -5.85
CA GLU A 418 3.45 54.77 -7.11
C GLU A 418 4.89 54.24 -7.47
N PRO A 419 5.09 53.51 -8.60
CA PRO A 419 6.30 52.69 -8.89
C PRO A 419 7.38 53.44 -9.70
N PRO A 420 8.49 52.79 -10.14
CA PRO A 420 8.51 52.32 -11.55
C PRO A 420 9.44 51.12 -11.92
N SER A 421 9.13 50.55 -13.10
CA SER A 421 10.02 50.00 -14.16
C SER A 421 10.96 48.79 -13.95
N ALA A 422 10.82 47.84 -14.90
CA ALA A 422 11.82 46.82 -15.27
C ALA A 422 13.00 47.42 -16.07
N PRO A 423 14.08 46.65 -16.33
CA PRO A 423 14.15 46.04 -17.67
C PRO A 423 14.75 44.60 -17.74
N ASN A 424 14.25 43.84 -18.71
CA ASN A 424 14.91 42.69 -19.39
C ASN A 424 15.89 43.23 -20.49
N PRO A 425 16.67 42.44 -21.27
CA PRO A 425 16.55 40.99 -21.54
C PRO A 425 17.90 40.19 -21.65
N GLU A 426 17.78 38.93 -22.13
CA GLU A 426 18.78 38.14 -22.92
C GLU A 426 20.11 37.72 -22.24
N THR A 427 20.51 36.45 -22.22
CA THR A 427 20.80 35.60 -23.40
C THR A 427 20.71 34.09 -23.13
N SER A 428 20.28 33.31 -24.14
CA SER A 428 20.63 31.89 -24.35
C SER A 428 21.76 31.79 -25.41
N PRO A 429 22.28 30.62 -25.85
CA PRO A 429 22.06 29.23 -25.41
C PRO A 429 23.37 28.43 -25.20
N THR A 430 23.27 27.16 -24.78
CA THR A 430 23.94 26.03 -25.47
C THR A 430 23.32 24.70 -25.07
N SER A 431 23.23 23.79 -26.03
CA SER A 431 22.76 22.42 -25.90
C SER A 431 23.80 21.50 -25.25
N ASP A 432 23.35 20.48 -24.51
CA ASP A 432 23.95 19.14 -24.65
C ASP A 432 22.90 18.04 -24.46
N ALA A 433 23.07 16.92 -25.16
CA ALA A 433 22.08 15.84 -25.22
C ALA A 433 22.28 14.80 -24.10
N PRO A 434 21.22 14.09 -23.64
CA PRO A 434 21.32 13.23 -22.47
C PRO A 434 22.03 11.90 -22.77
N GLN A 435 22.99 11.54 -21.92
CA GLN A 435 23.58 10.20 -21.91
C GLN A 435 22.63 9.18 -21.24
N SER A 436 22.53 8.01 -21.85
CA SER A 436 21.57 6.94 -21.53
C SER A 436 21.99 6.07 -20.34
N ALA A 437 21.01 5.73 -19.50
CA ALA A 437 21.06 4.65 -18.51
C ALA A 437 19.63 4.33 -17.98
N PRO A 438 19.33 3.11 -17.49
CA PRO A 438 19.84 1.81 -17.93
C PRO A 438 18.67 0.81 -18.19
N GLU A 439 18.47 0.38 -19.42
CA GLU A 439 17.37 -0.56 -19.76
C GLU A 439 17.60 -1.98 -19.20
N ALA A 440 18.85 -2.40 -19.04
CA ALA A 440 19.22 -3.75 -18.63
C ALA A 440 18.82 -4.15 -17.18
N ALA A 441 18.60 -3.17 -16.30
CA ALA A 441 18.34 -3.46 -14.88
C ALA A 441 16.98 -4.16 -14.68
N LEU A 442 15.94 -3.78 -15.42
CA LEU A 442 14.60 -4.36 -15.26
C LEU A 442 14.49 -5.78 -15.82
N ASP A 443 15.21 -6.10 -16.88
CA ASP A 443 15.28 -7.47 -17.38
C ASP A 443 15.91 -8.38 -16.32
N ASP A 444 17.11 -8.07 -15.80
CA ASP A 444 17.75 -8.86 -14.73
C ASP A 444 16.96 -8.87 -13.41
N GLU A 445 16.38 -7.74 -12.98
CA GLU A 445 15.67 -7.64 -11.69
C GLU A 445 14.27 -8.29 -11.73
N ILE A 446 13.72 -8.61 -12.92
CA ILE A 446 12.50 -9.43 -13.05
C ILE A 446 12.87 -10.88 -13.46
N LEU A 447 13.94 -11.12 -14.24
CA LEU A 447 14.49 -12.45 -14.54
C LEU A 447 15.05 -13.17 -13.32
N SER A 448 15.71 -12.45 -12.39
CA SER A 448 16.26 -12.99 -11.14
C SER A 448 15.22 -13.70 -10.27
N LEU A 449 13.93 -13.39 -10.45
CA LEU A 449 12.86 -14.06 -9.73
C LEU A 449 12.73 -15.54 -10.11
N PHE A 450 13.02 -15.93 -11.35
CA PHE A 450 12.94 -17.33 -11.79
C PHE A 450 13.97 -17.64 -12.89
N PRO A 451 15.03 -18.42 -12.56
CA PRO A 451 15.97 -18.90 -13.58
C PRO A 451 15.25 -19.70 -14.67
N GLN A 452 15.63 -19.47 -15.93
CA GLN A 452 15.23 -20.33 -17.03
C GLN A 452 15.70 -21.76 -16.74
N VAL A 453 14.83 -22.74 -16.96
CA VAL A 453 15.24 -24.15 -17.03
C VAL A 453 16.10 -24.26 -18.29
N ALA A 454 17.41 -24.41 -18.10
CA ALA A 454 18.32 -24.69 -19.20
C ALA A 454 17.93 -26.04 -19.80
N GLU A 455 17.36 -26.04 -21.00
CA GLU A 455 17.12 -27.26 -21.75
C GLU A 455 18.47 -27.95 -22.00
N GLN A 456 18.63 -29.15 -21.44
CA GLN A 456 19.68 -30.06 -21.89
C GLN A 456 19.28 -30.58 -23.27
N GLY A 457 19.72 -29.86 -24.30
CA GLY A 457 19.48 -30.25 -25.68
C GLY A 457 20.08 -31.62 -25.98
N GLN A 458 19.23 -32.56 -26.39
CA GLN A 458 19.62 -33.72 -27.18
C GLN A 458 18.80 -33.70 -28.47
N GLU A 459 19.48 -33.44 -29.59
CA GLU A 459 18.88 -33.53 -30.92
C GLU A 459 18.52 -34.97 -31.30
N PRO A 460 17.49 -35.18 -32.15
CA PRO A 460 16.97 -36.51 -32.45
C PRO A 460 17.84 -37.29 -33.45
N GLY A 461 18.39 -38.41 -33.01
CA GLY A 461 19.21 -39.32 -33.82
C GLY A 461 18.60 -40.70 -34.07
N GLN A 462 17.81 -40.80 -35.15
CA GLN A 462 17.47 -41.99 -35.96
C GLN A 462 16.98 -43.33 -35.33
N VAL A 463 15.99 -43.90 -36.02
CA VAL A 463 15.30 -45.17 -35.75
C VAL A 463 16.21 -46.39 -35.99
N SER A 464 16.14 -47.40 -35.11
CA SER A 464 16.17 -48.80 -35.55
C SER A 464 15.41 -49.73 -34.59
N LEU A 465 15.08 -50.92 -35.09
CA LEU A 465 14.05 -51.84 -34.58
C LEU A 465 14.61 -52.92 -33.64
N VAL A 466 13.69 -53.57 -32.91
CA VAL A 466 13.55 -55.04 -32.62
C VAL A 466 13.38 -55.38 -31.13
N GLY A 467 12.36 -56.20 -30.84
CA GLY A 467 12.37 -57.22 -29.77
C GLY A 467 12.08 -56.69 -28.35
N ASP A 468 10.85 -56.70 -27.84
CA ASP A 468 10.00 -57.84 -27.44
C ASP A 468 10.23 -58.31 -25.97
N GLN A 469 9.12 -58.70 -25.34
CA GLN A 469 8.95 -59.42 -24.06
C GLN A 469 9.03 -58.63 -22.73
N SER A 470 7.84 -58.50 -22.11
CA SER A 470 7.44 -59.16 -20.86
C SER A 470 8.44 -59.12 -19.68
N THR A 471 8.13 -58.63 -18.47
CA THR A 471 6.97 -58.99 -17.64
C THR A 471 6.75 -58.02 -16.47
N GLU A 472 5.53 -57.52 -16.34
CA GLU A 472 4.62 -57.74 -15.20
C GLU A 472 5.15 -57.87 -13.74
N THR A 473 4.40 -57.21 -12.83
CA THR A 473 4.02 -57.63 -11.45
C THR A 473 4.77 -57.08 -10.21
N LYS A 474 4.12 -56.09 -9.57
CA LYS A 474 3.80 -55.94 -8.12
C LYS A 474 4.95 -55.79 -7.08
N LEU A 475 4.84 -54.82 -6.16
CA LEU A 475 4.12 -54.88 -4.86
C LEU A 475 4.73 -55.99 -3.95
N SER A 476 5.18 -55.73 -2.73
CA SER A 476 4.68 -54.77 -1.73
C SER A 476 5.70 -54.42 -0.63
N GLU A 477 5.33 -53.42 0.17
CA GLU A 477 5.63 -53.14 1.59
C GLU A 477 6.34 -54.25 2.39
N ILE A 478 7.20 -53.90 3.36
CA ILE A 478 6.80 -53.68 4.78
C ILE A 478 7.85 -52.86 5.55
N ALA A 479 7.41 -52.25 6.67
CA ALA A 479 8.19 -51.55 7.70
C ALA A 479 9.31 -52.43 8.36
N ASP A 480 10.13 -52.02 9.33
CA ASP A 480 9.95 -51.01 10.37
C ASP A 480 11.30 -50.71 11.11
N ARG A 481 11.38 -49.57 11.81
CA ARG A 481 12.18 -49.29 13.03
C ARG A 481 13.72 -49.52 13.13
N ASN A 482 14.39 -48.47 13.62
CA ASN A 482 15.48 -48.44 14.63
C ASN A 482 16.84 -49.14 14.34
N SER A 483 18.00 -48.68 14.83
CA SER A 483 18.40 -47.46 15.56
C SER A 483 19.95 -47.38 15.69
N LEU A 484 20.50 -46.15 15.74
CA LEU A 484 21.77 -45.76 16.37
C LEU A 484 23.09 -46.48 16.01
N SER A 485 24.05 -45.74 15.42
CA SER A 485 25.46 -45.71 15.88
C SER A 485 26.21 -44.50 15.28
N GLU A 486 27.25 -44.03 15.99
CA GLU A 486 27.98 -42.78 15.70
C GLU A 486 29.20 -42.96 14.77
N SER A 487 29.74 -41.80 14.34
CA SER A 487 31.13 -41.55 13.93
C SER A 487 31.63 -42.08 12.57
N ALA A 488 31.76 -41.15 11.61
CA ALA A 488 33.09 -40.64 11.22
C ALA A 488 32.98 -39.29 10.48
N LYS A 489 34.02 -38.45 10.63
CA LYS A 489 34.15 -37.12 9.98
C LYS A 489 34.58 -37.27 8.51
N LYS A 490 34.17 -36.33 7.64
CA LYS A 490 35.12 -35.56 6.79
C LYS A 490 34.48 -34.37 6.04
N ASP A 491 35.17 -33.24 6.15
CA ASP A 491 35.46 -32.20 5.15
C ASP A 491 34.32 -31.57 4.31
N ILE A 492 34.01 -30.30 4.62
CA ILE A 492 33.40 -29.31 3.70
C ILE A 492 34.34 -28.07 3.69
N PRO A 493 34.73 -27.52 2.52
CA PRO A 493 35.56 -26.31 2.46
C PRO A 493 34.77 -25.05 2.85
N GLN A 494 35.40 -24.18 3.66
CA GLN A 494 34.91 -22.82 3.90
C GLN A 494 35.34 -21.88 2.76
N VAL A 495 34.48 -20.94 2.37
CA VAL A 495 34.88 -19.73 1.65
C VAL A 495 34.56 -18.51 2.54
N GLU A 496 35.59 -18.15 3.30
CA GLU A 496 35.97 -16.82 3.80
C GLU A 496 34.90 -15.71 3.84
N ALA A 497 34.46 -15.38 5.06
CA ALA A 497 33.94 -14.05 5.38
C ALA A 497 35.12 -13.11 5.68
N ALA A 498 35.23 -12.00 4.94
CA ALA A 498 36.24 -10.98 5.18
C ALA A 498 35.91 -10.12 6.43
N GLN A 499 36.95 -9.77 7.19
CA GLN A 499 36.84 -9.24 8.55
C GLN A 499 36.76 -7.70 8.62
N HIS A 500 36.27 -7.19 9.75
CA HIS A 500 36.25 -5.76 10.09
C HIS A 500 37.65 -5.12 10.06
N SER A 501 37.72 -3.89 9.52
CA SER A 501 38.72 -2.90 9.94
C SER A 501 38.00 -1.72 10.60
N ASP A 502 38.18 -1.55 11.90
CA ASP A 502 37.41 -0.59 12.69
C ASP A 502 38.06 0.81 12.64
N ASN A 503 37.90 1.47 11.50
CA ASN A 503 38.53 2.75 11.24
C ASN A 503 37.58 3.89 11.62
N ALA A 504 37.80 4.59 12.74
CA ALA A 504 36.79 5.53 13.27
C ALA A 504 36.47 6.76 12.36
N ALA A 505 37.13 6.93 11.22
CA ALA A 505 36.70 7.85 10.15
C ALA A 505 35.54 7.28 9.30
N ASP A 506 35.54 5.96 9.08
CA ASP A 506 34.58 5.18 8.29
C ASP A 506 33.15 5.30 8.80
N LEU A 507 32.93 5.32 10.12
CA LEU A 507 31.57 5.43 10.71
C LEU A 507 30.79 6.68 10.26
N GLY A 508 31.48 7.77 9.94
CA GLY A 508 30.83 8.97 9.39
C GLY A 508 30.41 8.75 7.93
N GLU A 509 31.29 8.15 7.12
CA GLU A 509 31.06 7.93 5.69
C GLU A 509 30.06 6.80 5.46
N ARG A 510 30.08 5.74 6.26
CA ARG A 510 29.04 4.69 6.27
C ARG A 510 27.67 5.21 6.68
N PHE A 511 27.60 6.14 7.63
CA PHE A 511 26.35 6.84 7.93
C PHE A 511 25.88 7.68 6.72
N TRP A 512 26.80 8.37 6.05
CA TRP A 512 26.48 9.15 4.86
C TRP A 512 25.98 8.27 3.71
N GLN A 513 26.69 7.19 3.38
CA GLN A 513 26.31 6.22 2.36
C GLN A 513 24.97 5.53 2.69
N TRP A 514 24.74 5.15 3.94
CA TRP A 514 23.45 4.61 4.38
C TRP A 514 22.31 5.64 4.25
N LEU A 515 22.58 6.91 4.57
CA LEU A 515 21.60 7.99 4.43
C LEU A 515 21.25 8.25 2.95
N THR A 516 22.26 8.36 2.08
CA THR A 516 22.02 8.60 0.64
C THR A 516 21.37 7.40 -0.03
N THR A 517 21.84 6.18 0.26
CA THR A 517 21.22 4.94 -0.26
C THR A 517 19.79 4.78 0.25
N GLY A 518 19.58 5.00 1.56
CA GLY A 518 18.28 4.90 2.22
C GLY A 518 17.24 5.92 1.75
N LEU A 519 17.67 7.08 1.26
CA LEU A 519 16.80 8.08 0.64
C LEU A 519 16.58 7.80 -0.86
N ALA A 520 17.59 7.27 -1.56
CA ALA A 520 17.48 6.89 -2.98
C ALA A 520 16.63 5.62 -3.23
N ASN A 521 16.63 4.67 -2.29
CA ASN A 521 15.82 3.45 -2.35
C ASN A 521 14.53 3.50 -1.50
N HIS A 522 14.21 4.68 -0.94
CA HIS A 522 13.05 4.94 -0.10
C HIS A 522 12.93 4.13 1.22
N ALA A 523 13.99 3.44 1.67
CA ALA A 523 13.99 2.75 2.98
C ALA A 523 13.92 3.72 4.19
N LEU A 524 14.28 4.99 3.99
CA LEU A 524 14.10 6.07 4.94
C LEU A 524 12.82 6.84 4.61
N VAL A 525 11.82 6.72 5.48
CA VAL A 525 10.57 7.50 5.42
C VAL A 525 10.91 8.99 5.51
N ILE A 526 10.33 9.78 4.60
CA ILE A 526 10.49 11.22 4.50
C ILE A 526 9.15 11.90 4.81
N ASN A 527 9.20 13.04 5.51
CA ASN A 527 8.07 13.95 5.72
C ASN A 527 6.86 13.44 6.53
N ASP A 528 6.86 12.20 7.02
CA ASP A 528 5.86 11.69 7.97
C ASP A 528 6.02 12.25 9.41
N THR A 529 4.95 12.19 10.20
CA THR A 529 4.89 12.53 11.63
C THR A 529 5.98 11.88 12.52
N LYS A 530 6.48 10.70 12.14
CA LYS A 530 7.57 9.96 12.83
C LYS A 530 8.81 9.77 11.94
N ALA A 531 8.90 10.46 10.81
CA ALA A 531 10.05 10.37 9.92
C ALA A 531 11.35 10.82 10.62
N PRO A 532 12.50 10.15 10.36
CA PRO A 532 13.79 10.63 10.82
C PRO A 532 14.41 11.68 9.88
N VAL A 533 13.80 11.91 8.72
CA VAL A 533 14.23 12.87 7.68
C VAL A 533 13.03 13.67 7.16
N HIS A 534 13.20 14.98 6.96
CA HIS A 534 12.21 15.85 6.34
C HIS A 534 12.86 16.79 5.31
N THR A 535 12.07 17.49 4.50
CA THR A 535 12.49 18.64 3.68
C THR A 535 11.92 19.94 4.25
N VAL A 536 12.76 20.97 4.40
CA VAL A 536 12.40 22.28 4.95
C VAL A 536 13.25 23.36 4.28
N ASN A 537 12.60 24.41 3.77
CA ASN A 537 13.22 25.53 3.04
C ASN A 537 14.15 25.05 1.91
N GLY A 538 13.73 24.05 1.13
CA GLY A 538 14.49 23.55 -0.02
C GLY A 538 15.75 22.76 0.33
N THR A 539 15.89 22.24 1.56
CA THR A 539 16.97 21.31 1.93
C THR A 539 16.51 20.20 2.87
N TRP A 540 17.33 19.16 3.01
CA TRP A 540 17.11 18.04 3.91
C TRP A 540 17.37 18.41 5.37
N PHE A 541 16.46 18.01 6.26
CA PHE A 541 16.53 18.13 7.71
C PHE A 541 16.55 16.74 8.37
N LEU A 542 17.65 16.42 9.05
CA LEU A 542 17.88 15.14 9.73
C LEU A 542 17.55 15.23 11.22
N VAL A 543 16.53 14.51 11.70
CA VAL A 543 16.04 14.59 13.08
C VAL A 543 16.99 13.90 14.05
N SER A 544 17.54 14.65 15.01
CA SER A 544 18.53 14.18 15.98
C SER A 544 17.91 14.03 17.39
N PRO A 545 18.21 12.96 18.15
CA PRO A 545 19.14 11.86 17.86
C PRO A 545 18.55 10.71 17.03
N GLY A 546 17.28 10.81 16.60
CA GLY A 546 16.51 9.70 16.00
C GLY A 546 17.20 9.02 14.81
N ILE A 547 17.69 9.79 13.84
CA ILE A 547 18.36 9.25 12.64
C ILE A 547 19.64 8.46 13.00
N PHE A 548 20.43 8.92 13.96
CA PHE A 548 21.69 8.28 14.37
C PHE A 548 21.45 7.02 15.21
N LYS A 549 20.42 7.05 16.07
CA LYS A 549 19.96 5.85 16.80
C LYS A 549 19.47 4.77 15.84
N ARG A 550 18.70 5.15 14.81
CA ARG A 550 18.22 4.23 13.77
C ARG A 550 19.38 3.58 13.01
N PHE A 551 20.33 4.36 12.48
CA PHE A 551 21.54 3.82 11.86
C PHE A 551 22.32 2.88 12.78
N SER A 552 22.55 3.28 14.04
CA SER A 552 23.35 2.47 14.97
C SER A 552 22.66 1.15 15.32
N LYS A 553 21.32 1.12 15.36
CA LYS A 553 20.54 -0.11 15.55
C LYS A 553 20.49 -1.00 14.29
N GLU A 554 20.32 -0.40 13.11
CA GLU A 554 20.14 -1.13 11.84
C GLU A 554 21.46 -1.63 11.24
N VAL A 555 22.54 -0.83 11.33
CA VAL A 555 23.83 -1.07 10.63
C VAL A 555 24.96 -1.48 11.58
N LEU A 556 24.91 -1.06 12.85
CA LEU A 556 25.93 -1.42 13.87
C LEU A 556 25.40 -2.42 14.91
N HIS A 557 24.10 -2.74 14.87
CA HIS A 557 23.38 -3.57 15.85
C HIS A 557 23.55 -3.17 17.33
N ASP A 558 23.97 -1.92 17.58
CA ASP A 558 24.21 -1.35 18.90
C ASP A 558 23.75 0.11 18.91
N GLU A 559 22.55 0.34 19.45
CA GLU A 559 21.99 1.68 19.52
C GLU A 559 22.87 2.66 20.32
N THR A 560 23.69 2.19 21.28
CA THR A 560 24.45 3.06 22.19
C THR A 560 25.51 3.90 21.48
N GLN A 561 25.98 3.46 20.30
CA GLN A 561 27.01 4.13 19.51
C GLN A 561 26.55 5.39 18.78
N TRP A 562 25.25 5.74 18.84
CA TRP A 562 24.68 6.90 18.13
C TRP A 562 25.43 8.22 18.36
N LYS A 563 26.01 8.41 19.56
CA LYS A 563 26.83 9.59 19.89
C LYS A 563 28.13 9.64 19.09
N ALA A 564 28.79 8.50 18.89
CA ALA A 564 30.03 8.41 18.12
C ALA A 564 29.75 8.69 16.63
N VAL A 565 28.68 8.09 16.08
CA VAL A 565 28.23 8.33 14.69
C VAL A 565 27.90 9.82 14.49
N GLN A 566 27.13 10.44 15.38
CA GLN A 566 26.78 11.86 15.31
C GLN A 566 28.00 12.79 15.36
N GLN A 567 29.02 12.46 16.16
CA GLN A 567 30.28 13.22 16.20
C GLN A 567 31.10 13.05 14.92
N ARG A 568 31.10 11.87 14.30
CA ARG A 568 31.82 11.62 13.05
C ARG A 568 31.14 12.26 11.85
N PHE A 569 29.80 12.20 11.76
CA PHE A 569 29.02 12.96 10.78
C PHE A 569 29.33 14.47 10.85
N GLN A 570 29.40 15.06 12.05
CA GLN A 570 29.77 16.47 12.21
C GLN A 570 31.19 16.80 11.71
N LYS A 571 32.13 15.84 11.75
CA LYS A 571 33.49 16.03 11.21
C LYS A 571 33.55 15.98 9.69
N LEU A 572 32.57 15.36 9.01
CA LEU A 572 32.47 15.39 7.54
C LEU A 572 32.04 16.76 6.99
N GLY A 573 31.47 17.64 7.82
CA GLY A 573 31.16 19.02 7.45
C GLY A 573 30.07 19.18 6.37
N ARG A 574 29.29 18.14 6.08
CA ARG A 574 28.17 18.13 5.11
C ARG A 574 26.93 18.90 5.60
N HIS A 575 26.83 19.15 6.90
CA HIS A 575 25.73 19.90 7.53
C HIS A 575 25.97 21.42 7.57
N VAL A 576 24.89 22.20 7.56
CA VAL A 576 24.92 23.67 7.70
C VAL A 576 25.31 24.04 9.14
N ARG A 577 26.26 24.98 9.27
CA ARG A 577 26.69 25.52 10.57
C ARG A 577 26.43 27.03 10.60
N THR A 578 25.53 27.47 11.48
CA THR A 578 25.10 28.88 11.58
C THR A 578 25.44 29.42 12.97
N ARG A 579 26.07 30.60 13.04
CA ARG A 579 26.54 31.25 14.29
C ARG A 579 27.22 30.26 15.27
N GLY A 580 28.07 29.38 14.72
CA GLY A 580 28.83 28.36 15.46
C GLY A 580 28.08 27.07 15.81
N GLN A 581 26.74 27.04 15.75
CA GLN A 581 25.91 25.89 16.09
C GLN A 581 25.72 24.93 14.89
N ASN A 582 25.69 23.63 15.17
CA ASN A 582 25.51 22.57 14.17
C ASN A 582 24.08 22.01 14.12
N ILE A 583 23.27 22.22 15.16
CA ILE A 583 21.92 21.68 15.31
C ILE A 583 20.91 22.83 15.24
N HIS A 584 19.99 22.74 14.29
CA HIS A 584 18.96 23.73 14.02
C HIS A 584 17.64 23.33 14.70
N LYS A 585 16.81 24.32 15.02
CA LYS A 585 15.46 24.12 15.56
C LYS A 585 14.42 24.34 14.47
N VAL A 586 13.49 23.41 14.37
CA VAL A 586 12.36 23.46 13.43
C VAL A 586 11.07 23.33 14.24
N THR A 587 10.11 24.22 14.02
CA THR A 587 8.78 24.14 14.64
C THR A 587 7.83 23.33 13.75
N VAL A 588 7.12 22.40 14.38
CA VAL A 588 6.05 21.58 13.78
C VAL A 588 4.72 22.18 14.22
N GLN A 589 3.92 22.67 13.28
CA GLN A 589 2.55 23.15 13.52
C GLN A 589 1.56 21.99 13.35
N GLY A 590 1.09 21.41 14.45
CA GLY A 590 -0.04 20.47 14.44
C GLY A 590 -1.37 21.19 14.74
N PRO A 591 -2.53 20.55 14.46
CA PRO A 591 -3.85 21.19 14.57
C PRO A 591 -4.15 21.83 15.93
N ASN A 592 -3.66 21.22 17.02
CA ASN A 592 -3.95 21.65 18.41
C ASN A 592 -2.69 22.00 19.23
N LYS A 593 -1.47 21.73 18.74
CA LYS A 593 -0.20 21.94 19.48
C LYS A 593 0.97 22.19 18.52
N THR A 594 1.86 23.10 18.90
CA THR A 594 3.16 23.30 18.24
C THR A 594 4.25 22.53 19.00
N ARG A 595 5.14 21.82 18.30
CA ARG A 595 6.27 21.07 18.87
C ARG A 595 7.58 21.51 18.22
N THR A 596 8.69 21.51 18.95
CA THR A 596 10.03 21.79 18.36
C THR A 596 10.78 20.49 18.12
N LEU A 597 11.32 20.32 16.91
CA LEU A 597 12.30 19.30 16.55
C LEU A 597 13.70 19.93 16.48
N MET A 598 14.71 19.10 16.72
CA MET A 598 16.12 19.49 16.64
C MET A 598 16.85 18.54 15.67
N GLY A 599 17.67 19.10 14.79
CA GLY A 599 18.26 18.31 13.70
C GLY A 599 19.32 19.06 12.90
N TYR A 600 19.84 18.40 11.87
CA TYR A 600 20.87 18.94 10.99
C TYR A 600 20.27 19.30 9.63
N LEU A 601 20.51 20.51 9.15
CA LEU A 601 20.27 20.86 7.75
C LEU A 601 21.47 20.41 6.90
N ILE A 602 21.23 19.91 5.70
CA ILE A 602 22.28 19.58 4.73
C ILE A 602 22.65 20.83 3.90
N LYS A 603 23.95 21.01 3.62
CA LYS A 603 24.44 22.18 2.83
C LYS A 603 24.01 22.15 1.38
N ASP A 604 24.10 20.96 0.77
CA ASP A 604 23.84 20.74 -0.65
C ASP A 604 22.88 19.54 -0.77
N PRO A 605 21.59 19.77 -1.09
CA PRO A 605 20.61 18.69 -1.12
C PRO A 605 20.89 17.65 -2.20
N TYR A 606 21.62 18.03 -3.26
CA TYR A 606 21.96 17.16 -4.40
C TYR A 606 23.06 16.14 -4.07
N GLN A 607 23.81 16.34 -2.99
CA GLN A 607 24.76 15.35 -2.46
C GLN A 607 24.06 14.18 -1.75
N VAL A 608 22.75 14.30 -1.48
CA VAL A 608 21.96 13.29 -0.77
C VAL A 608 20.97 12.59 -1.70
N SER A 609 20.32 13.34 -2.58
CA SER A 609 19.41 12.81 -3.61
C SER A 609 19.37 13.74 -4.82
N ARG A 610 19.25 13.18 -6.03
CA ARG A 610 19.04 13.95 -7.27
C ARG A 610 17.68 14.64 -7.31
N THR A 611 16.70 14.15 -6.55
CA THR A 611 15.35 14.72 -6.44
C THR A 611 15.05 15.09 -4.99
N LEU A 612 14.57 16.33 -4.79
CA LEU A 612 14.10 16.81 -3.49
C LEU A 612 12.56 16.74 -3.46
N PRO A 613 11.95 15.99 -2.53
CA PRO A 613 10.50 16.00 -2.37
C PRO A 613 10.02 17.36 -1.83
N PRO A 614 8.75 17.74 -2.09
CA PRO A 614 8.22 19.04 -1.66
C PRO A 614 8.38 19.26 -0.16
N ASP A 615 8.66 20.50 0.24
CA ASP A 615 8.88 20.87 1.63
C ASP A 615 7.70 20.46 2.53
N ASN A 616 8.03 20.06 3.74
CA ASN A 616 7.06 19.64 4.73
C ASN A 616 6.25 20.85 5.24
N TRP A 617 5.02 20.99 4.76
CA TRP A 617 4.18 22.17 5.00
C TRP A 617 3.85 22.46 6.49
N VAL A 618 3.96 21.46 7.39
CA VAL A 618 3.82 21.67 8.84
C VAL A 618 5.13 22.06 9.53
N LEU A 619 6.27 22.00 8.85
CA LEU A 619 7.58 22.39 9.38
C LEU A 619 7.95 23.81 8.96
N ARG A 620 8.43 24.60 9.92
CA ARG A 620 9.08 25.89 9.65
C ARG A 620 10.41 25.98 10.38
N LEU A 621 11.43 26.50 9.71
CA LEU A 621 12.69 26.80 10.39
C LEU A 621 12.42 27.87 11.46
N ALA A 622 12.85 27.64 12.71
CA ALA A 622 12.70 28.66 13.74
C ALA A 622 13.67 29.80 13.43
N ALA A 623 13.14 31.01 13.18
CA ALA A 623 13.97 32.18 12.96
C ALA A 623 14.90 32.39 14.16
N THR A 624 16.21 32.34 13.95
CA THR A 624 17.18 32.79 14.95
C THR A 624 16.96 34.27 15.15
N ALA A 625 16.73 34.70 16.39
CA ALA A 625 16.47 36.10 16.74
C ALA A 625 17.44 37.04 16.01
N SER A 626 16.82 38.03 15.35
CA SER A 626 17.39 39.21 14.70
C SER A 626 18.92 39.29 14.67
N GLU A 627 19.50 39.25 13.47
CA GLU A 627 20.45 40.32 13.16
C GLU A 627 19.66 41.62 13.27
N GLY A 628 20.04 42.47 14.22
CA GLY A 628 19.49 43.81 14.32
C GLY A 628 20.07 44.70 13.21
N GLU A 629 19.45 45.85 13.04
CA GLU A 629 20.09 46.96 12.35
C GLU A 629 21.47 47.24 12.99
N GLU A 630 22.52 47.26 12.18
CA GLU A 630 23.64 48.16 12.47
C GLU A 630 24.13 48.78 11.15
N SER A 631 23.61 49.98 10.94
CA SER A 631 24.09 51.00 10.03
C SER A 631 25.61 51.05 9.87
N HIS A 632 26.07 51.30 8.64
CA HIS A 632 27.11 52.31 8.42
C HIS A 632 26.95 52.99 7.05
N VAL A 633 26.56 54.27 7.13
CA VAL A 633 26.96 55.45 6.33
C VAL A 633 27.35 55.23 4.87
#